data_AF-A0A1C5VKW6-F1
#
_entry.id   AF-A0A1C5VKW6-F1
#
_cell.length_a   1.000
_cell.length_b   1.000
_cell.length_c   1.000
_cell.angle_alpha   90.00
_cell.angle_beta   90.00
_cell.angle_gamma   90.00
#
_symmetry.space_group_name_H-M   'P 1'
#
loop_
_entity.id
_entity.type
_entity.pdbx_description
1 polymer ?
#
loop_
_entity_poly.entity_id
_entity_poly.type
_entity_poly.pdbx_seq_one_letter_code
_entity_poly.pdbx_strand_id
1 'polypeptide(L)'
;MEQKRPADIFQELLDYLWNGLGLEEKGWKRLKKGDFKKKMKNGLTYQIWFDRRRYNYIDYEIGHGNVEVGFTCIIKQGDDRLYSFKIEPTTGGSFFRMLTEDLRLNTGLLDTFLPLIKAHYLDFIDRFEADPAEALHPVCAPFIQPEDYSWCIHVDEQMVEQYGTAEQMEEYRRQAELRGTPECKAKNWMGSMLFHLSHANDVDHAWASSRTKEELDQVVEPFVQAKRQTGQWTQEDEAGYQLYRQETDPKKRTFRVWYLIANPRGLPKEFVQKELEFRWKLFPEKKEETK
;
A
#
# COMPACT_ATOMS: atom_id res chain seq x y z
N MET A 1 -8.59 9.31 33.95
CA MET A 1 -7.90 9.45 32.65
C MET A 1 -8.68 10.48 31.85
N GLU A 2 -8.01 11.47 31.27
CA GLU A 2 -8.66 12.54 30.53
C GLU A 2 -9.30 11.99 29.24
N GLN A 3 -10.59 12.26 29.05
CA GLN A 3 -11.31 11.86 27.84
C GLN A 3 -10.90 12.77 26.69
N LYS A 4 -10.34 12.19 25.63
CA LYS A 4 -9.85 12.90 24.44
C LYS A 4 -10.83 12.77 23.29
N ARG A 5 -10.94 13.82 22.48
CA ARG A 5 -11.66 13.77 21.21
C ARG A 5 -10.71 13.35 20.09
N PRO A 6 -11.23 12.88 18.94
CA PRO A 6 -10.40 12.61 17.76
C PRO A 6 -9.44 13.74 17.36
N ALA A 7 -9.85 15.00 17.54
CA ALA A 7 -9.01 16.16 17.24
C ALA A 7 -7.79 16.27 18.16
N ASP A 8 -7.93 15.86 19.42
CA ASP A 8 -6.86 15.89 20.41
C ASP A 8 -5.84 14.78 20.09
N ILE A 9 -6.32 13.56 19.73
CA ILE A 9 -5.47 12.46 19.23
C ILE A 9 -4.71 12.86 17.95
N PHE A 10 -5.39 13.54 17.02
CA PHE A 10 -4.75 14.02 15.80
C PHE A 10 -3.65 15.05 16.10
N GLN A 11 -3.86 15.93 17.08
CA GLN A 11 -2.82 16.88 17.48
C GLN A 11 -1.62 16.20 18.12
N GLU A 12 -1.84 15.21 18.98
CA GLU A 12 -0.75 14.42 19.56
C GLU A 12 0.05 13.67 18.50
N LEU A 13 -0.62 13.11 17.49
CA LEU A 13 0.05 12.49 16.34
C LEU A 13 0.96 13.48 15.62
N LEU A 14 0.44 14.68 15.34
CA LEU A 14 1.21 15.71 14.64
C LEU A 14 2.38 16.20 15.48
N ASP A 15 2.20 16.38 16.79
CA ASP A 15 3.28 16.78 17.70
C ASP A 15 4.36 15.68 17.76
N TYR A 16 3.94 14.42 17.82
CA TYR A 16 4.85 13.27 17.81
C TYR A 16 5.72 13.24 16.56
N LEU A 17 5.10 13.34 15.38
CA LEU A 17 5.82 13.32 14.12
C LEU A 17 6.67 14.57 13.92
N TRP A 18 6.18 15.75 14.29
CA TRP A 18 6.94 17.00 14.20
C TRP A 18 8.25 16.92 14.98
N ASN A 19 8.17 16.48 16.23
CA ASN A 19 9.32 16.34 17.12
C ASN A 19 10.23 15.19 16.68
N GLY A 20 9.66 14.01 16.40
CA GLY A 20 10.43 12.82 16.01
C GLY A 20 11.21 12.97 14.70
N LEU A 21 10.75 13.86 13.81
CA LEU A 21 11.39 14.17 12.53
C LEU A 21 12.31 15.41 12.57
N GLY A 22 12.34 16.17 13.68
CA GLY A 22 13.18 17.36 13.82
C GLY A 22 12.87 18.47 12.80
N LEU A 23 11.60 18.65 12.47
CA LEU A 23 11.19 19.48 11.32
C LEU A 23 11.43 20.98 11.51
N GLU A 24 11.31 21.48 12.74
CA GLU A 24 11.51 22.90 13.07
C GLU A 24 12.93 23.36 12.72
N GLU A 25 13.93 22.61 13.18
CA GLU A 25 15.35 22.89 12.93
C GLU A 25 15.69 22.81 11.44
N LYS A 26 14.97 21.98 10.67
CA LYS A 26 15.10 21.85 9.21
C LYS A 26 14.33 22.92 8.41
N GLY A 27 13.72 23.90 9.08
CA GLY A 27 13.04 25.04 8.46
C GLY A 27 11.65 24.72 7.88
N TRP A 28 11.03 23.64 8.31
CA TRP A 28 9.66 23.31 7.94
C TRP A 28 8.65 24.19 8.69
N LYS A 29 7.43 24.26 8.18
CA LYS A 29 6.31 24.97 8.81
C LYS A 29 5.13 24.03 8.98
N ARG A 30 4.47 24.13 10.13
CA ARG A 30 3.18 23.48 10.38
C ARG A 30 2.04 24.37 9.90
N LEU A 31 1.17 23.82 9.06
CA LEU A 31 0.00 24.51 8.55
C LEU A 31 -1.18 24.37 9.53
N LYS A 32 -2.12 25.33 9.48
CA LYS A 32 -3.33 25.32 10.33
C LYS A 32 -4.17 24.03 10.21
N LYS A 33 -4.09 23.36 9.06
CA LYS A 33 -4.83 22.12 8.78
C LYS A 33 -4.10 20.84 9.21
N GLY A 34 -2.86 20.95 9.71
CA GLY A 34 -2.07 19.83 10.23
C GLY A 34 -0.85 19.47 9.39
N ASP A 35 -0.88 19.73 8.08
CA ASP A 35 0.24 19.43 7.17
C ASP A 35 1.56 20.10 7.58
N PHE A 36 2.66 19.44 7.25
CA PHE A 36 4.00 20.02 7.33
C PHE A 36 4.47 20.41 5.94
N LYS A 37 5.05 21.59 5.80
CA LYS A 37 5.47 22.11 4.49
C LYS A 37 6.78 22.89 4.57
N LYS A 38 7.66 22.68 3.60
CA LYS A 38 8.85 23.49 3.34
C LYS A 38 8.80 23.99 1.89
N LYS A 39 8.89 25.31 1.69
CA LYS A 39 8.92 25.95 0.37
C LYS A 39 10.35 26.32 0.02
N MET A 40 10.78 25.96 -1.18
CA MET A 40 12.11 26.21 -1.69
C MET A 40 12.12 27.42 -2.64
N LYS A 41 13.28 28.06 -2.80
CA LYS A 41 13.43 29.24 -3.67
C LYS A 41 13.25 28.91 -5.16
N ASN A 42 13.54 27.67 -5.55
CA ASN A 42 13.39 27.16 -6.91
C ASN A 42 11.94 26.77 -7.28
N GLY A 43 10.96 27.08 -6.42
CA GLY A 43 9.54 26.77 -6.66
C GLY A 43 9.10 25.40 -6.15
N LEU A 44 10.02 24.52 -5.72
CA LEU A 44 9.65 23.25 -5.13
C LEU A 44 8.97 23.42 -3.78
N THR A 45 8.00 22.55 -3.53
CA THR A 45 7.35 22.39 -2.23
C THR A 45 7.53 20.96 -1.76
N TYR A 46 8.12 20.80 -0.57
CA TYR A 46 8.06 19.56 0.17
C TYR A 46 6.90 19.62 1.15
N GLN A 47 6.10 18.57 1.19
CA GLN A 47 4.93 18.49 2.04
C GLN A 47 4.76 17.07 2.62
N ILE A 48 4.48 17.01 3.91
CA ILE A 48 3.92 15.84 4.58
C ILE A 48 2.44 16.14 4.77
N TRP A 49 1.62 15.42 4.00
CA TRP A 49 0.18 15.63 3.91
C TRP A 49 -0.55 14.59 4.77
N PHE A 50 -1.53 15.07 5.53
CA PHE A 50 -2.39 14.24 6.37
C PHE A 50 -3.84 14.35 5.94
N ASP A 51 -4.49 13.21 5.71
CA ASP A 51 -5.94 13.15 5.48
C ASP A 51 -6.64 12.55 6.70
N ARG A 52 -7.75 13.15 7.12
CA ARG A 52 -8.51 12.68 8.28
C ARG A 52 -9.80 12.05 7.80
N ARG A 53 -10.07 10.81 8.23
CA ARG A 53 -11.33 10.18 7.87
C ARG A 53 -12.50 10.93 8.51
N ARG A 54 -13.57 11.12 7.74
CA ARG A 54 -14.80 11.82 8.18
C ARG A 54 -15.51 11.10 9.34
N TYR A 55 -15.26 9.81 9.51
CA TYR A 55 -15.92 8.94 10.48
C TYR A 55 -15.06 8.68 11.72
N ASN A 56 -14.19 9.62 12.08
CA ASN A 56 -13.40 9.52 13.31
C ASN A 56 -14.27 9.88 14.52
N TYR A 57 -14.32 9.01 15.52
CA TYR A 57 -15.09 9.19 16.76
C TYR A 57 -14.42 8.44 17.90
N ILE A 58 -14.74 8.82 19.14
CA ILE A 58 -14.34 8.09 20.35
C ILE A 58 -15.54 8.10 21.28
N ASP A 59 -15.93 6.94 21.76
CA ASP A 59 -16.98 6.71 22.74
C ASP A 59 -16.40 5.95 23.94
N TYR A 60 -16.21 6.68 25.04
CA TYR A 60 -15.64 6.14 26.27
C TYR A 60 -16.64 5.33 27.10
N GLU A 61 -17.96 5.48 26.87
CA GLU A 61 -18.98 4.73 27.61
C GLU A 61 -18.97 3.27 27.20
N ILE A 62 -18.82 3.02 25.89
CA ILE A 62 -18.75 1.67 25.31
C ILE A 62 -17.31 1.19 25.08
N GLY A 63 -16.31 2.02 25.41
CA GLY A 63 -14.89 1.68 25.24
C GLY A 63 -14.48 1.48 23.77
N HIS A 64 -15.13 2.18 22.84
CA HIS A 64 -14.92 1.99 21.40
C HIS A 64 -14.65 3.32 20.69
N GLY A 65 -13.80 3.30 19.67
CA GLY A 65 -13.49 4.49 18.89
C GLY A 65 -12.65 4.17 17.68
N ASN A 66 -12.63 5.10 16.74
CA ASN A 66 -11.79 5.04 15.57
C ASN A 66 -11.19 6.42 15.27
N VAL A 67 -9.87 6.48 15.15
CA VAL A 67 -9.17 7.64 14.60
C VAL A 67 -8.30 7.15 13.46
N GLU A 68 -8.76 7.42 12.24
CA GLU A 68 -8.09 7.03 11.02
C GLU A 68 -7.49 8.23 10.30
N VAL A 69 -6.21 8.11 9.96
CA VAL A 69 -5.43 9.16 9.33
C VAL A 69 -4.65 8.57 8.16
N GLY A 70 -4.79 9.19 6.98
CA GLY A 70 -3.98 8.92 5.80
C GLY A 70 -2.71 9.75 5.83
N PHE A 71 -1.63 9.17 5.31
CA PHE A 71 -0.30 9.75 5.36
C PHE A 71 0.35 9.74 3.99
N THR A 72 0.94 10.87 3.56
CA THR A 72 1.66 10.93 2.29
C THR A 72 2.72 12.03 2.29
N CYS A 73 3.94 11.68 1.94
CA CYS A 73 5.02 12.64 1.69
C CYS A 73 5.13 12.95 0.20
N ILE A 74 5.27 14.22 -0.18
CA ILE A 74 5.27 14.65 -1.59
C ILE A 74 6.29 15.74 -1.89
N ILE A 75 6.87 15.70 -3.08
CA ILE A 75 7.57 16.83 -3.68
C ILE A 75 6.72 17.33 -4.83
N LYS A 76 6.46 18.63 -4.86
CA LYS A 76 5.62 19.29 -5.85
C LYS A 76 6.31 20.48 -6.48
N GLN A 77 5.97 20.76 -7.73
CA GLN A 77 6.26 22.00 -8.42
C GLN A 77 4.95 22.57 -8.97
N GLY A 78 4.49 23.71 -8.43
CA GLY A 78 3.12 24.15 -8.70
C GLY A 78 2.08 23.12 -8.20
N ASP A 79 1.21 22.68 -9.11
CA ASP A 79 0.22 21.63 -8.84
C ASP A 79 0.73 20.22 -9.17
N ASP A 80 1.86 20.12 -9.89
CA ASP A 80 2.44 18.86 -10.33
C ASP A 80 3.14 18.15 -9.17
N ARG A 81 2.91 16.83 -9.07
CA ARG A 81 3.46 15.98 -8.03
C ARG A 81 4.58 15.13 -8.59
N LEU A 82 5.80 15.63 -8.45
CA LEU A 82 7.03 15.02 -8.97
C LEU A 82 7.43 13.76 -8.21
N TYR A 83 7.28 13.77 -6.88
CA TYR A 83 7.66 12.66 -6.02
C TYR A 83 6.56 12.36 -5.01
N SER A 84 6.45 11.09 -4.65
CA SER A 84 5.55 10.58 -3.64
C SER A 84 6.22 9.49 -2.84
N PHE A 85 6.19 9.58 -1.53
CA PHE A 85 6.42 8.47 -0.64
C PHE A 85 5.15 8.20 0.19
N LYS A 86 4.70 6.95 0.19
CA LYS A 86 3.52 6.49 0.94
C LYS A 86 3.90 5.25 1.73
N ILE A 87 3.50 5.22 2.99
CA ILE A 87 3.51 3.99 3.79
C ILE A 87 2.16 3.31 3.54
N GLU A 88 2.16 1.99 3.40
CA GLU A 88 0.96 1.21 3.10
C GLU A 88 0.32 0.66 4.39
N PRO A 89 -0.96 0.93 4.65
CA PRO A 89 -1.67 0.31 5.77
C PRO A 89 -1.79 -1.21 5.58
N THR A 90 -1.49 -1.95 6.64
CA THR A 90 -1.61 -3.43 6.66
C THR A 90 -3.05 -3.91 6.46
N THR A 91 -4.02 -3.12 6.92
CA THR A 91 -5.46 -3.44 6.81
C THR A 91 -6.04 -3.23 5.41
N GLY A 92 -5.24 -2.74 4.46
CA GLY A 92 -5.72 -2.29 3.16
C GLY A 92 -6.45 -0.93 3.24
N GLY A 93 -6.46 -0.18 2.13
CA GLY A 93 -7.03 1.16 2.07
C GLY A 93 -6.01 2.28 2.25
N SER A 94 -6.47 3.49 2.57
CA SER A 94 -5.63 4.71 2.59
C SER A 94 -5.41 5.32 3.97
N PHE A 95 -5.92 4.70 5.03
CA PHE A 95 -5.90 5.24 6.38
C PHE A 95 -5.33 4.22 7.37
N PHE A 96 -4.55 4.72 8.32
CA PHE A 96 -4.07 3.93 9.45
C PHE A 96 -4.94 4.19 10.67
N ARG A 97 -5.24 3.14 11.42
CA ARG A 97 -5.89 3.25 12.73
C ARG A 97 -4.88 3.71 13.77
N MET A 98 -5.09 4.91 14.28
CA MET A 98 -4.16 5.60 15.19
C MET A 98 -4.45 5.31 16.66
N LEU A 99 -5.47 4.51 16.98
CA LEU A 99 -5.80 4.15 18.36
C LEU A 99 -5.28 2.77 18.73
N THR A 100 -4.86 2.63 19.98
CA THR A 100 -4.76 1.34 20.68
C THR A 100 -6.13 0.90 21.20
N GLU A 101 -6.23 -0.32 21.71
CA GLU A 101 -7.46 -0.84 22.36
C GLU A 101 -7.92 0.05 23.53
N ASP A 102 -6.98 0.69 24.23
CA ASP A 102 -7.26 1.64 25.32
C ASP A 102 -7.68 3.04 24.85
N LEU A 103 -8.00 3.22 23.56
CA LEU A 103 -8.40 4.50 22.95
C LEU A 103 -7.34 5.61 23.10
N ARG A 104 -6.05 5.22 23.09
CA ARG A 104 -4.90 6.14 23.13
C ARG A 104 -4.19 6.16 21.78
N LEU A 105 -3.43 7.22 21.52
CA LEU A 105 -2.57 7.28 20.34
C LEU A 105 -1.60 6.09 20.32
N ASN A 106 -1.57 5.36 19.21
CA ASN A 106 -0.67 4.24 18.98
C ASN A 106 0.73 4.76 18.60
N THR A 107 1.52 5.15 19.60
CA THR A 107 2.89 5.64 19.39
C THR A 107 3.82 4.56 18.84
N GLY A 108 3.58 3.29 19.18
CA GLY A 108 4.33 2.17 18.61
C GLY A 108 4.19 2.07 17.09
N LEU A 109 2.99 2.37 16.55
CA LEU A 109 2.80 2.50 15.11
C LEU A 109 3.57 3.71 14.55
N LEU A 110 3.53 4.87 15.22
CA LEU A 110 4.27 6.05 14.77
C LEU A 110 5.79 5.83 14.78
N ASP A 111 6.30 5.04 15.72
CA ASP A 111 7.70 4.64 15.76
C ASP A 111 8.13 3.84 14.53
N THR A 112 7.20 3.12 13.88
CA THR A 112 7.48 2.48 12.59
C THR A 112 7.52 3.47 11.43
N PHE A 113 6.81 4.59 11.51
CA PHE A 113 6.76 5.59 10.43
C PHE A 113 8.00 6.48 10.43
N LEU A 114 8.47 6.90 11.59
CA LEU A 114 9.61 7.81 11.73
C LEU A 114 10.85 7.39 10.93
N PRO A 115 11.38 6.16 11.03
CA PRO A 115 12.55 5.75 10.27
C PRO A 115 12.27 5.71 8.76
N LEU A 116 11.07 5.29 8.34
CA LEU A 116 10.70 5.23 6.94
C LEU A 116 10.61 6.63 6.30
N ILE A 117 9.99 7.60 7.00
CA ILE A 117 9.90 8.99 6.53
C ILE A 117 11.29 9.62 6.47
N LYS A 118 12.16 9.34 7.45
CA LYS A 118 13.55 9.82 7.43
C LYS A 118 14.27 9.29 6.19
N ALA A 119 14.34 7.96 6.04
CA ALA A 119 15.12 7.32 4.99
C ALA A 119 14.62 7.61 3.56
N HIS A 120 13.30 7.55 3.35
CA HIS A 120 12.72 7.60 2.00
C HIS A 120 12.21 8.98 1.61
N TYR A 121 12.21 9.95 2.52
CA TYR A 121 11.73 11.28 2.18
C TYR A 121 12.68 12.38 2.62
N LEU A 122 13.03 12.48 3.90
CA LEU A 122 13.90 13.56 4.37
C LEU A 122 15.33 13.39 3.85
N ASP A 123 15.91 12.20 3.96
CA ASP A 123 17.26 11.91 3.48
C ASP A 123 17.33 11.94 1.93
N PHE A 124 16.22 11.58 1.27
CA PHE A 124 16.08 11.75 -0.17
C PHE A 124 16.11 13.24 -0.56
N ILE A 125 15.34 14.09 0.13
CA ILE A 125 15.35 15.55 -0.11
C ILE A 125 16.74 16.12 0.14
N ASP A 126 17.39 15.74 1.24
CA ASP A 126 18.72 16.27 1.59
C ASP A 126 19.76 15.91 0.50
N ARG A 127 19.71 14.70 -0.06
CA ARG A 127 20.55 14.31 -1.21
C ARG A 127 20.14 14.99 -2.51
N PHE A 128 18.84 15.07 -2.77
CA PHE A 128 18.29 15.69 -3.99
C PHE A 128 18.61 17.18 -4.07
N GLU A 129 18.65 17.90 -2.94
CA GLU A 129 19.09 19.30 -2.91
C GLU A 129 20.58 19.46 -3.20
N ALA A 130 21.41 18.48 -2.83
CA ALA A 130 22.85 18.51 -3.04
C ALA A 130 23.22 18.11 -4.48
N ASP A 131 22.65 17.01 -4.97
CA ASP A 131 22.83 16.47 -6.31
C ASP A 131 21.56 15.72 -6.75
N PRO A 132 20.69 16.35 -7.56
CA PRO A 132 19.47 15.72 -8.02
C PRO A 132 19.69 14.44 -8.83
N ALA A 133 20.75 14.40 -9.65
CA ALA A 133 21.05 13.25 -10.50
C ALA A 133 21.51 12.06 -9.65
N GLU A 134 22.37 12.28 -8.66
CA GLU A 134 22.75 11.23 -7.69
C GLU A 134 21.53 10.69 -6.95
N ALA A 135 20.69 11.60 -6.42
CA ALA A 135 19.54 11.22 -5.61
C ALA A 135 18.51 10.41 -6.40
N LEU A 136 18.34 10.71 -7.70
CA LEU A 136 17.41 10.02 -8.59
C LEU A 136 17.91 8.63 -9.02
N HIS A 137 19.21 8.34 -8.98
CA HIS A 137 19.75 7.05 -9.41
C HIS A 137 19.06 5.83 -8.76
N PRO A 138 18.92 5.74 -7.42
CA PRO A 138 18.21 4.62 -6.79
C PRO A 138 16.69 4.64 -7.03
N VAL A 139 16.14 5.75 -7.52
CA VAL A 139 14.70 5.93 -7.75
C VAL A 139 14.31 6.15 -9.21
N CYS A 140 15.15 5.67 -10.13
CA CYS A 140 15.00 5.84 -11.57
C CYS A 140 13.97 4.88 -12.19
N ALA A 141 12.79 4.80 -11.57
CA ALA A 141 11.66 4.00 -12.02
C ALA A 141 10.35 4.68 -11.61
N PRO A 142 9.24 4.49 -12.36
CA PRO A 142 7.97 5.09 -12.00
C PRO A 142 7.48 4.73 -10.60
N PHE A 143 7.75 3.50 -10.15
CA PHE A 143 7.35 2.99 -8.84
C PHE A 143 8.41 2.09 -8.23
N ILE A 144 8.62 2.24 -6.93
CA ILE A 144 9.52 1.41 -6.13
C ILE A 144 8.80 1.00 -4.85
N GLN A 145 8.95 -0.27 -4.51
CA GLN A 145 8.35 -0.86 -3.31
C GLN A 145 9.23 -2.00 -2.81
N PRO A 146 9.28 -2.25 -1.50
CA PRO A 146 9.97 -3.40 -0.93
C PRO A 146 9.18 -4.69 -1.22
N GLU A 147 9.83 -5.84 -1.01
CA GLU A 147 9.19 -7.15 -1.21
C GLU A 147 8.00 -7.41 -0.28
N ASP A 148 7.98 -6.72 0.87
CA ASP A 148 6.88 -6.79 1.83
C ASP A 148 5.77 -5.77 1.55
N TYR A 149 5.88 -4.92 0.51
CA TYR A 149 4.87 -3.93 0.13
C TYR A 149 4.49 -2.93 1.23
N SER A 150 5.31 -2.78 2.26
CA SER A 150 5.02 -1.91 3.42
C SER A 150 5.01 -0.42 3.09
N TRP A 151 5.59 -0.02 1.96
CA TRP A 151 5.59 1.36 1.47
C TRP A 151 5.79 1.39 -0.05
N CYS A 152 5.48 2.52 -0.68
CA CYS A 152 5.77 2.76 -2.08
C CYS A 152 6.31 4.18 -2.32
N ILE A 153 7.22 4.27 -3.28
CA ILE A 153 7.70 5.51 -3.88
C ILE A 153 7.12 5.59 -5.28
N HIS A 154 6.62 6.76 -5.66
CA HIS A 154 6.28 7.09 -7.04
C HIS A 154 7.07 8.32 -7.49
N VAL A 155 7.73 8.19 -8.64
CA VAL A 155 8.48 9.27 -9.30
C VAL A 155 7.80 9.56 -10.63
N ASP A 156 7.34 10.79 -10.80
CA ASP A 156 6.76 11.25 -12.06
C ASP A 156 7.84 11.41 -13.13
N GLU A 157 7.52 11.13 -14.40
CA GLU A 157 8.47 11.26 -15.51
C GLU A 157 9.05 12.68 -15.56
N GLN A 158 8.25 13.71 -15.26
CA GLN A 158 8.69 15.10 -15.24
C GLN A 158 9.82 15.35 -14.23
N MET A 159 9.86 14.59 -13.13
CA MET A 159 10.94 14.72 -12.15
C MET A 159 12.27 14.31 -12.75
N VAL A 160 12.30 13.18 -13.47
CA VAL A 160 13.51 12.68 -14.11
C VAL A 160 13.87 13.54 -15.32
N GLU A 161 12.88 14.05 -16.04
CA GLU A 161 13.11 14.93 -17.19
C GLU A 161 13.78 16.25 -16.77
N GLN A 162 13.35 16.83 -15.66
CA GLN A 162 13.87 18.12 -15.19
C GLN A 162 15.18 18.01 -14.42
N TYR A 163 15.36 16.93 -13.66
CA TYR A 163 16.43 16.82 -12.65
C TYR A 163 17.37 15.63 -12.86
N GLY A 164 17.04 14.71 -13.76
CA GLY A 164 17.86 13.55 -14.08
C GLY A 164 18.78 13.75 -15.29
N THR A 165 19.58 12.73 -15.58
CA THR A 165 20.40 12.65 -16.79
C THR A 165 19.65 12.03 -17.96
N ALA A 166 20.20 12.14 -19.18
CA ALA A 166 19.64 11.47 -20.35
C ALA A 166 19.60 9.93 -20.17
N GLU A 167 20.64 9.34 -19.59
CA GLU A 167 20.70 7.91 -19.29
C GLU A 167 19.61 7.50 -18.27
N GLN A 168 19.35 8.34 -17.27
CA GLN A 168 18.26 8.12 -16.32
C GLN A 168 16.89 8.20 -16.99
N MET A 169 16.69 9.12 -17.94
CA MET A 169 15.44 9.18 -18.70
C MET A 169 15.22 7.93 -19.55
N GLU A 170 16.27 7.40 -20.19
CA GLU A 170 16.18 6.15 -20.94
C GLU A 170 15.86 4.96 -20.01
N GLU A 171 16.53 4.88 -18.86
CA GLU A 171 16.28 3.86 -17.86
C GLU A 171 14.85 3.94 -17.30
N TYR A 172 14.37 5.14 -16.97
CA TYR A 172 13.02 5.37 -16.46
C TYR A 172 11.97 4.86 -17.46
N ARG A 173 12.12 5.18 -18.75
CA ARG A 173 11.22 4.72 -19.81
C ARG A 173 11.28 3.20 -19.98
N ARG A 174 12.47 2.61 -19.96
CA ARG A 174 12.66 1.16 -19.98
C ARG A 174 11.94 0.48 -18.81
N GLN A 175 12.04 1.04 -17.60
CA GLN A 175 11.33 0.53 -16.41
C GLN A 175 9.81 0.72 -16.52
N ALA A 176 9.35 1.83 -17.09
CA ALA A 176 7.94 2.08 -17.34
C ALA A 176 7.34 1.04 -18.32
N GLU A 177 8.05 0.75 -19.41
CA GLU A 177 7.69 -0.30 -20.37
C GLU A 177 7.66 -1.68 -19.73
N LEU A 178 8.72 -2.05 -18.99
CA LEU A 178 8.79 -3.32 -18.27
C LEU A 178 7.65 -3.48 -17.29
N ARG A 179 7.29 -2.42 -16.56
CA ARG A 179 6.15 -2.44 -15.63
C ARG A 179 4.81 -2.65 -16.33
N GLY A 180 4.71 -2.28 -17.60
CA GLY A 180 3.55 -2.54 -18.44
C GLY A 180 3.38 -4.00 -18.86
N THR A 181 4.44 -4.82 -18.71
CA THR A 181 4.39 -6.24 -19.09
C THR A 181 3.41 -7.03 -18.22
N PRO A 182 2.77 -8.07 -18.77
CA PRO A 182 1.87 -8.93 -18.02
C PRO A 182 2.50 -9.53 -16.76
N GLU A 183 3.78 -9.91 -16.83
CA GLU A 183 4.54 -10.51 -15.74
C GLU A 183 4.75 -9.54 -14.58
N CYS A 184 5.18 -8.31 -14.88
CA CYS A 184 5.36 -7.27 -13.87
C CYS A 184 4.03 -6.87 -13.23
N LYS A 185 2.96 -6.74 -14.03
CA LYS A 185 1.62 -6.46 -13.50
C LYS A 185 1.15 -7.57 -12.57
N ALA A 186 1.18 -8.82 -13.02
CA ALA A 186 0.77 -9.96 -12.21
C ALA A 186 1.58 -10.06 -10.91
N LYS A 187 2.90 -9.88 -10.97
CA LYS A 187 3.77 -9.86 -9.78
C LYS A 187 3.36 -8.76 -8.80
N ASN A 188 3.13 -7.54 -9.27
CA ASN A 188 2.76 -6.41 -8.42
C ASN A 188 1.37 -6.58 -7.80
N TRP A 189 0.36 -6.94 -8.61
CA TRP A 189 -1.00 -7.14 -8.13
C TRP A 189 -1.08 -8.28 -7.12
N MET A 190 -0.51 -9.45 -7.45
CA MET A 190 -0.52 -10.59 -6.54
C MET A 190 0.30 -10.30 -5.29
N GLY A 191 1.45 -9.63 -5.40
CA GLY A 191 2.28 -9.31 -4.25
C GLY A 191 1.62 -8.33 -3.27
N SER A 192 0.99 -7.27 -3.78
CA SER A 192 0.20 -6.35 -2.94
C SER A 192 -0.97 -7.09 -2.26
N MET A 193 -1.67 -7.94 -2.99
CA MET A 193 -2.74 -8.76 -2.42
C MET A 193 -2.21 -9.72 -1.34
N LEU A 194 -1.07 -10.37 -1.58
CA LEU A 194 -0.42 -11.24 -0.60
C LEU A 194 -0.07 -10.48 0.69
N PHE A 195 0.47 -9.26 0.58
CA PHE A 195 0.75 -8.42 1.73
C PHE A 195 -0.52 -8.16 2.54
N HIS A 196 -1.58 -7.66 1.93
CA HIS A 196 -2.82 -7.36 2.63
C HIS A 196 -3.46 -8.61 3.26
N LEU A 197 -3.57 -9.71 2.51
CA LEU A 197 -4.13 -10.96 3.03
C LEU A 197 -3.29 -11.55 4.15
N SER A 198 -1.98 -11.33 4.17
CA SER A 198 -1.10 -11.81 5.24
C SER A 198 -1.30 -11.08 6.57
N HIS A 199 -1.83 -9.86 6.53
CA HIS A 199 -2.06 -9.02 7.72
C HIS A 199 -3.53 -8.80 8.05
N ALA A 200 -4.43 -9.34 7.22
CA ALA A 200 -5.86 -9.19 7.41
C ALA A 200 -6.35 -10.09 8.56
N ASN A 201 -7.17 -9.52 9.46
CA ASN A 201 -7.73 -10.25 10.60
C ASN A 201 -8.89 -11.17 10.19
N ASP A 202 -9.60 -10.83 9.12
CA ASP A 202 -10.75 -11.59 8.60
C ASP A 202 -10.32 -12.82 7.76
N VAL A 203 -9.03 -13.10 7.65
CA VAL A 203 -8.47 -14.25 6.92
C VAL A 203 -8.23 -15.42 7.88
N ASP A 204 -8.73 -16.60 7.51
CA ASP A 204 -8.37 -17.84 8.20
C ASP A 204 -6.97 -18.30 7.74
N HIS A 205 -5.95 -17.81 8.44
CA HIS A 205 -4.54 -18.12 8.16
C HIS A 205 -4.22 -19.60 8.35
N ALA A 206 -4.85 -20.27 9.32
CA ALA A 206 -4.62 -21.68 9.61
C ALA A 206 -5.18 -22.56 8.48
N TRP A 207 -6.42 -22.28 8.05
CA TRP A 207 -7.01 -22.94 6.91
C TRP A 207 -6.17 -22.72 5.65
N ALA A 208 -5.77 -21.47 5.37
CA ALA A 208 -4.96 -21.15 4.20
C ALA A 208 -3.60 -21.87 4.19
N SER A 209 -2.98 -22.04 5.35
CA SER A 209 -1.68 -22.73 5.49
C SER A 209 -1.80 -24.25 5.44
N SER A 210 -2.99 -24.80 5.74
CA SER A 210 -3.25 -26.25 5.75
C SER A 210 -3.47 -26.87 4.36
N ARG A 211 -3.63 -26.05 3.32
CA ARG A 211 -3.97 -26.52 1.97
C ARG A 211 -2.79 -27.18 1.28
N THR A 212 -3.03 -28.31 0.62
CA THR A 212 -2.00 -28.94 -0.22
C THR A 212 -2.01 -28.37 -1.64
N LYS A 213 -0.94 -28.64 -2.41
CA LYS A 213 -0.88 -28.24 -3.82
C LYS A 213 -2.02 -28.87 -4.61
N GLU A 214 -2.26 -30.16 -4.38
CA GLU A 214 -3.20 -30.98 -5.13
C GLU A 214 -4.64 -30.52 -4.87
N GLU A 215 -4.98 -30.17 -3.62
CA GLU A 215 -6.27 -29.58 -3.29
C GLU A 215 -6.50 -28.24 -4.01
N LEU A 216 -5.47 -27.39 -4.04
CA LEU A 216 -5.54 -26.08 -4.69
C LEU A 216 -5.59 -26.19 -6.22
N ASP A 217 -4.86 -27.14 -6.81
CA ASP A 217 -4.88 -27.43 -8.24
C ASP A 217 -6.29 -27.86 -8.70
N GLN A 218 -7.00 -28.66 -7.89
CA GLN A 218 -8.39 -29.06 -8.16
C GLN A 218 -9.37 -27.88 -8.14
N VAL A 219 -9.08 -26.83 -7.37
CA VAL A 219 -9.88 -25.61 -7.34
C VAL A 219 -9.56 -24.71 -8.52
N VAL A 220 -8.28 -24.45 -8.78
CA VAL A 220 -7.86 -23.42 -9.74
C VAL A 220 -8.02 -23.89 -11.19
N GLU A 221 -7.69 -25.15 -11.49
CA GLU A 221 -7.59 -25.64 -12.87
C GLU A 221 -8.93 -25.52 -13.63
N PRO A 222 -10.10 -25.87 -13.07
CA PRO A 222 -11.38 -25.63 -13.74
C PRO A 222 -11.61 -24.15 -14.11
N PHE A 223 -11.21 -23.20 -13.24
CA PHE A 223 -11.37 -21.77 -13.52
C PHE A 223 -10.46 -21.32 -14.65
N VAL A 224 -9.20 -21.77 -14.64
CA VAL A 224 -8.23 -21.49 -15.73
C VAL A 224 -8.78 -21.97 -17.06
N GLN A 225 -9.24 -23.22 -17.12
CA GLN A 225 -9.79 -23.81 -18.34
C GLN A 225 -11.05 -23.08 -18.82
N ALA A 226 -11.98 -22.77 -17.92
CA ALA A 226 -13.20 -22.05 -18.26
C ALA A 226 -12.93 -20.63 -18.79
N LYS A 227 -12.00 -19.89 -18.15
CA LYS A 227 -11.58 -18.56 -18.62
C LYS A 227 -10.90 -18.64 -20.00
N ARG A 228 -10.08 -19.67 -20.26
CA ARG A 228 -9.45 -19.89 -21.58
C ARG A 228 -10.50 -20.16 -22.66
N GLN A 229 -11.47 -21.04 -22.39
CA GLN A 229 -12.54 -21.38 -23.34
C GLN A 229 -13.46 -20.21 -23.66
N THR A 230 -13.70 -19.33 -22.70
CA THR A 230 -14.55 -18.15 -22.86
C THR A 230 -13.81 -16.93 -23.43
N GLY A 231 -12.50 -17.05 -23.70
CA GLY A 231 -11.66 -15.96 -24.17
C GLY A 231 -11.39 -14.87 -23.12
N GLN A 232 -11.70 -15.13 -21.86
CA GLN A 232 -11.47 -14.21 -20.74
C GLN A 232 -10.05 -14.31 -20.15
N TRP A 233 -9.28 -15.35 -20.53
CA TRP A 233 -7.93 -15.57 -20.04
C TRP A 233 -6.93 -14.63 -20.72
N THR A 234 -6.38 -13.71 -19.94
CA THR A 234 -5.42 -12.71 -20.43
C THR A 234 -3.97 -13.18 -20.26
N GLN A 235 -3.03 -12.45 -20.86
CA GLN A 235 -1.60 -12.68 -20.60
C GLN A 235 -1.25 -12.39 -19.12
N GLU A 236 -1.94 -11.45 -18.48
CA GLU A 236 -1.76 -11.14 -17.05
C GLU A 236 -2.23 -12.31 -16.16
N ASP A 237 -3.34 -12.97 -16.54
CA ASP A 237 -3.81 -14.19 -15.88
C ASP A 237 -2.80 -15.34 -16.05
N GLU A 238 -2.25 -15.51 -17.26
CA GLU A 238 -1.23 -16.52 -17.53
C GLU A 238 0.02 -16.31 -16.66
N ALA A 239 0.53 -15.08 -16.60
CA ALA A 239 1.66 -14.75 -15.74
C ALA A 239 1.34 -15.00 -14.26
N GLY A 240 0.14 -14.63 -13.80
CA GLY A 240 -0.32 -14.91 -12.44
C GLY A 240 -0.42 -16.41 -12.14
N TYR A 241 -0.86 -17.20 -13.11
CA TYR A 241 -0.90 -18.66 -13.00
C TYR A 241 0.51 -19.27 -12.92
N GLN A 242 1.49 -18.76 -13.66
CA GLN A 242 2.88 -19.22 -13.52
C GLN A 242 3.44 -18.89 -12.13
N LEU A 243 3.13 -17.71 -11.58
CA LEU A 243 3.50 -17.37 -10.19
C LEU A 243 2.86 -18.32 -9.18
N TYR A 244 1.59 -18.70 -9.36
CA TYR A 244 0.92 -19.72 -8.56
C TYR A 244 1.65 -21.07 -8.62
N ARG A 245 2.04 -21.52 -9.81
CA ARG A 245 2.72 -22.81 -10.01
C ARG A 245 4.09 -22.88 -9.36
N GLN A 246 4.80 -21.75 -9.30
CA GLN A 246 6.13 -21.62 -8.72
C GLN A 246 6.13 -21.41 -7.20
N GLU A 247 5.05 -20.88 -6.63
CA GLU A 247 4.93 -20.59 -5.20
C GLU A 247 5.10 -21.86 -4.37
N THR A 248 5.97 -21.84 -3.36
CA THR A 248 6.25 -23.01 -2.50
C THR A 248 5.62 -22.89 -1.12
N ASP A 249 5.35 -21.67 -0.66
CA ASP A 249 4.70 -21.43 0.62
C ASP A 249 3.19 -21.76 0.51
N PRO A 250 2.66 -22.70 1.33
CA PRO A 250 1.25 -23.13 1.23
C PRO A 250 0.25 -21.98 1.40
N LYS A 251 0.52 -21.06 2.33
CA LYS A 251 -0.36 -19.94 2.63
C LYS A 251 -0.39 -18.95 1.46
N LYS A 252 0.78 -18.55 0.96
CA LYS A 252 0.89 -17.69 -0.22
C LYS A 252 0.27 -18.37 -1.44
N ARG A 253 0.43 -19.69 -1.60
CA ARG A 253 -0.18 -20.43 -2.71
C ARG A 253 -1.72 -20.37 -2.63
N THR A 254 -2.31 -20.55 -1.46
CA THR A 254 -3.76 -20.38 -1.25
C THR A 254 -4.22 -18.97 -1.62
N PHE A 255 -3.49 -17.94 -1.21
CA PHE A 255 -3.80 -16.57 -1.59
C PHE A 255 -3.67 -16.35 -3.10
N ARG A 256 -2.68 -16.96 -3.77
CA ARG A 256 -2.57 -16.89 -5.24
C ARG A 256 -3.74 -17.59 -5.95
N VAL A 257 -4.30 -18.67 -5.40
CA VAL A 257 -5.56 -19.25 -5.91
C VAL A 257 -6.67 -18.22 -5.84
N TRP A 258 -6.80 -17.51 -4.71
CA TRP A 258 -7.80 -16.46 -4.56
C TRP A 258 -7.75 -15.44 -5.69
N TYR A 259 -6.56 -14.96 -6.05
CA TYR A 259 -6.37 -14.05 -7.20
C TYR A 259 -6.95 -14.61 -8.51
N LEU A 260 -6.69 -15.88 -8.79
CA LEU A 260 -7.03 -16.50 -10.06
C LEU A 260 -8.51 -16.82 -10.20
N ILE A 261 -9.20 -17.10 -9.09
CA ILE A 261 -10.62 -17.51 -9.10
C ILE A 261 -11.59 -16.39 -8.75
N ALA A 262 -11.11 -15.31 -8.10
CA ALA A 262 -11.96 -14.23 -7.65
C ALA A 262 -12.70 -13.55 -8.82
N ASN A 263 -13.90 -13.06 -8.51
CA ASN A 263 -14.78 -12.32 -9.43
C ASN A 263 -15.02 -13.06 -10.77
N PRO A 264 -15.67 -14.25 -10.76
CA PRO A 264 -15.87 -15.10 -11.94
C PRO A 264 -16.96 -14.58 -12.89
N ARG A 265 -16.95 -13.27 -13.19
CA ARG A 265 -17.94 -12.63 -14.06
C ARG A 265 -17.94 -13.25 -15.44
N GLY A 266 -19.13 -13.59 -15.93
CA GLY A 266 -19.29 -14.20 -17.24
C GLY A 266 -18.96 -15.70 -17.29
N LEU A 267 -18.57 -16.32 -16.18
CA LEU A 267 -18.52 -17.78 -16.07
C LEU A 267 -19.88 -18.34 -15.66
N PRO A 268 -20.16 -19.63 -15.94
CA PRO A 268 -21.37 -20.30 -15.48
C PRO A 268 -21.59 -20.19 -13.97
N LYS A 269 -22.87 -20.24 -13.53
CA LYS A 269 -23.26 -20.07 -12.11
C LYS A 269 -22.54 -21.03 -11.15
N GLU A 270 -22.18 -22.22 -11.60
CA GLU A 270 -21.40 -23.19 -10.81
C GLU A 270 -20.03 -22.63 -10.36
N PHE A 271 -19.37 -21.79 -11.18
CA PHE A 271 -18.10 -21.18 -10.81
C PHE A 271 -18.27 -20.09 -9.75
N VAL A 272 -19.38 -19.36 -9.82
CA VAL A 272 -19.75 -18.40 -8.76
C VAL A 272 -19.93 -19.14 -7.43
N GLN A 273 -20.58 -20.30 -7.44
CA GLN A 273 -20.78 -21.11 -6.24
C GLN A 273 -19.46 -21.67 -5.69
N LYS A 274 -18.60 -22.24 -6.55
CA LYS A 274 -17.26 -22.73 -6.15
C LYS A 274 -16.39 -21.62 -5.58
N GLU A 275 -16.43 -20.43 -6.19
CA GLU A 275 -15.71 -19.26 -5.70
C GLU A 275 -16.23 -18.82 -4.33
N LEU A 276 -17.55 -18.75 -4.13
CA LEU A 276 -18.17 -18.44 -2.83
C LEU A 276 -17.78 -19.44 -1.75
N GLU A 277 -17.76 -20.74 -2.07
CA GLU A 277 -17.33 -21.79 -1.14
C GLU A 277 -15.88 -21.63 -0.72
N PHE A 278 -15.00 -21.25 -1.65
CA PHE A 278 -13.61 -20.93 -1.34
C PHE A 278 -13.50 -19.64 -0.51
N ARG A 279 -14.20 -18.57 -0.93
CA ARG A 279 -14.24 -17.27 -0.24
C ARG A 279 -14.65 -17.43 1.22
N TRP A 280 -15.72 -18.17 1.51
CA TRP A 280 -16.20 -18.33 2.89
C TRP A 280 -15.32 -19.21 3.78
N LYS A 281 -14.45 -20.03 3.19
CA LYS A 281 -13.43 -20.74 3.96
C LYS A 281 -12.22 -19.85 4.22
N LEU A 282 -11.84 -19.03 3.24
CA LEU A 282 -10.75 -18.08 3.38
C LEU A 282 -11.10 -16.89 4.30
N PHE A 283 -12.35 -16.43 4.24
CA PHE A 283 -12.89 -15.30 4.99
C PHE A 283 -14.15 -15.70 5.76
N PRO A 284 -14.02 -16.44 6.88
CA PRO A 284 -15.16 -16.99 7.60
C PRO A 284 -16.11 -15.91 8.15
N GLU A 285 -15.58 -14.78 8.63
CA GLU A 285 -16.37 -13.69 9.21
C GLU A 285 -17.33 -13.04 8.19
N LYS A 286 -16.93 -12.97 6.91
CA LYS A 286 -17.79 -12.44 5.82
C LYS A 286 -19.00 -13.30 5.51
N LYS A 287 -19.02 -14.56 5.95
CA LYS A 287 -20.20 -15.43 5.82
C LYS A 287 -21.29 -15.03 6.81
N GLU A 288 -20.89 -14.53 7.98
CA GLU A 288 -21.81 -14.18 9.07
C GLU A 288 -22.49 -12.82 8.82
N GLU A 289 -21.82 -11.86 8.18
CA GLU A 289 -22.40 -10.55 7.82
C GLU A 289 -23.53 -10.61 6.78
N THR A 290 -23.63 -11.71 6.02
CA THR A 290 -24.73 -11.95 5.04
C THR A 290 -25.95 -12.66 5.61
N LYS A 291 -26.00 -12.89 6.93
CA LYS A 291 -27.20 -13.40 7.63
C LYS A 291 -27.93 -12.28 8.37
#